data_AF-A0AAE0MM67-F1
#
_entry.id   AF-A0AAE0MM67-F1
#
_cell.length_a   1.000
_cell.length_b   1.000
_cell.length_c   1.000
_cell.angle_alpha   90.00
_cell.angle_beta   90.00
_cell.angle_gamma   90.00
#
_symmetry.space_group_name_H-M   'P 1'
#
loop_
_entity.id
_entity.type
_entity.pdbx_description
1 polymer ?
#
loop_
_entity_poly.entity_id
_entity_poly.type
_entity_poly.pdbx_seq_one_letter_code
_entity_poly.pdbx_strand_id
1 'polypeptide(L)'
;MTNLDKMGIDTSRRNVIPRPLTDNERARLDEFIDSIHYSTRYNDSQYEYRHVQLPKAMLKAIPADFHDKAKGTLKLLWEEEWRALGITQSLGWEHYEVHEPEPHILLFKRPLNYQPPQ
;
A
#
# COMPACT_ATOMS: atom_id res chain seq x y z
N MET A 1 20.45 6.55 -4.73
CA MET A 1 19.00 6.82 -4.57
C MET A 1 18.25 6.02 -5.61
N THR A 2 17.49 5.02 -5.15
CA THR A 2 16.61 4.20 -5.99
C THR A 2 15.41 5.03 -6.45
N ASN A 3 14.64 4.53 -7.43
CA ASN A 3 13.41 5.19 -7.86
C ASN A 3 12.36 5.25 -6.73
N LEU A 4 12.36 4.26 -5.83
CA LEU A 4 11.46 4.17 -4.69
C LEU A 4 11.74 5.25 -3.64
N ASP A 5 13.02 5.59 -3.43
CA ASP A 5 13.43 6.67 -2.52
C ASP A 5 12.83 8.02 -2.96
N LYS A 6 12.75 8.24 -4.28
CA LYS A 6 12.15 9.48 -4.85
C LYS A 6 10.63 9.54 -4.66
N MET A 7 9.97 8.40 -4.56
CA MET A 7 8.54 8.27 -4.31
C MET A 7 8.18 8.34 -2.82
N GLY A 8 9.18 8.46 -1.92
CA GLY A 8 8.95 8.51 -0.48
C GLY A 8 8.50 7.17 0.13
N ILE A 9 8.80 6.06 -0.54
CA ILE A 9 8.38 4.72 -0.10
C ILE A 9 9.40 4.19 0.91
N ASP A 10 8.96 3.93 2.14
CA ASP A 10 9.80 3.34 3.18
C ASP A 10 9.99 1.82 2.94
N THR A 11 10.98 1.47 2.11
CA THR A 11 11.27 0.07 1.77
C THR A 11 11.73 -0.76 2.97
N SER A 12 12.09 -0.16 4.12
CA SER A 12 12.43 -0.90 5.34
C SER A 12 11.24 -1.71 5.88
N ARG A 13 10.03 -1.32 5.47
CA ARG A 13 8.78 -2.01 5.83
C ARG A 13 8.41 -3.15 4.90
N ARG A 14 9.21 -3.43 3.87
CA ARG A 14 9.07 -4.63 3.03
C ARG A 14 9.79 -5.81 3.66
N ASN A 15 9.44 -7.02 3.22
CA ASN A 15 10.36 -8.15 3.38
C ASN A 15 11.66 -7.86 2.61
N VAL A 16 12.82 -8.31 3.09
CA VAL A 16 14.11 -8.05 2.43
C VAL A 16 14.13 -8.61 1.00
N ILE A 17 13.43 -9.73 0.79
CA ILE A 17 13.23 -10.42 -0.50
C ILE A 17 11.74 -10.73 -0.60
N PRO A 18 11.11 -10.67 -1.79
CA PRO A 18 9.72 -11.08 -1.97
C PRO A 18 9.49 -12.50 -1.45
N ARG A 19 8.49 -12.65 -0.58
CA ARG A 19 8.13 -13.94 0.00
C ARG A 19 6.99 -14.57 -0.80
N PRO A 20 7.21 -15.68 -1.52
CA PRO A 20 6.14 -16.34 -2.27
C PRO A 20 5.12 -16.98 -1.34
N LEU A 21 3.85 -16.99 -1.74
CA LEU A 21 2.83 -17.81 -1.07
C LEU A 21 3.03 -19.30 -1.40
N THR A 22 2.80 -20.15 -0.41
CA THR A 22 2.62 -21.59 -0.65
C THR A 22 1.27 -21.85 -1.33
N ASP A 23 1.11 -23.01 -1.96
CA ASP A 23 -0.15 -23.38 -2.63
C ASP A 23 -1.34 -23.36 -1.66
N ASN A 24 -1.14 -23.83 -0.43
CA ASN A 24 -2.19 -23.81 0.61
C ASN A 24 -2.57 -22.40 1.05
N GLU A 25 -1.61 -21.48 1.12
CA GLU A 25 -1.90 -20.08 1.47
C GLU A 25 -2.62 -19.38 0.32
N ARG A 26 -2.21 -19.62 -0.92
CA ARG A 26 -2.91 -19.10 -2.10
C ARG A 26 -4.35 -19.61 -2.17
N ALA A 27 -4.55 -20.91 -2.02
CA ALA A 27 -5.88 -21.52 -2.07
C ALA A 27 -6.85 -20.95 -1.01
N ARG A 28 -6.34 -20.52 0.16
CA ARG A 28 -7.15 -19.86 1.20
C ARG A 28 -7.57 -18.44 0.82
N LEU A 29 -6.85 -17.79 -0.09
CA LEU A 29 -7.17 -16.44 -0.54
C LEU A 29 -8.13 -16.43 -1.73
N ASP A 30 -8.21 -17.53 -2.50
CA ASP A 30 -8.99 -17.63 -3.73
C ASP A 30 -10.46 -17.23 -3.55
N GLU A 31 -11.09 -17.60 -2.43
CA GLU A 31 -12.50 -17.26 -2.16
C GLU A 31 -12.78 -15.76 -2.02
N PHE A 32 -11.73 -14.94 -1.79
CA PHE A 32 -11.86 -13.51 -1.57
C PHE A 32 -11.53 -12.65 -2.79
N ILE A 33 -10.90 -13.23 -3.82
CA ILE A 33 -10.32 -12.48 -4.95
C ILE A 33 -11.38 -11.64 -5.66
N ASP A 34 -12.55 -12.22 -5.93
CA ASP A 34 -13.66 -11.54 -6.62
C ASP A 34 -14.29 -10.41 -5.77
N SER A 35 -14.02 -10.38 -4.47
CA SER A 35 -14.50 -9.36 -3.55
C SER A 35 -13.50 -8.22 -3.31
N ILE A 36 -12.34 -8.24 -3.98
CA ILE A 36 -11.35 -7.15 -3.91
C ILE A 36 -11.90 -5.94 -4.68
N HIS A 37 -12.00 -4.80 -4.00
CA HIS A 37 -12.50 -3.57 -4.60
C HIS A 37 -11.34 -2.64 -5.01
N TYR A 38 -11.44 -2.05 -6.20
CA TYR A 38 -10.46 -1.13 -6.75
C TYR A 38 -11.09 0.26 -6.93
N SER A 39 -10.50 1.29 -6.32
CA SER A 39 -10.98 2.66 -6.49
C SER A 39 -10.81 3.16 -7.92
N THR A 40 -11.46 4.27 -8.26
CA THR A 40 -11.05 5.07 -9.43
C THR A 40 -9.62 5.59 -9.27
N ARG A 41 -8.94 5.85 -10.39
CA ARG A 41 -7.60 6.45 -10.40
C ARG A 41 -7.72 7.97 -10.23
N TYR A 42 -6.78 8.57 -9.50
CA TYR A 42 -6.66 10.02 -9.31
C TYR A 42 -5.19 10.42 -9.36
N ASN A 43 -4.88 11.69 -9.62
CA ASN A 43 -3.51 12.15 -9.79
C ASN A 43 -3.27 13.51 -9.13
N ASP A 44 -2.01 13.79 -8.84
CA ASP A 44 -1.51 15.14 -8.63
C ASP A 44 -0.52 15.50 -9.76
N SER A 45 0.31 16.52 -9.55
CA SER A 45 1.30 16.95 -10.55
C SER A 45 2.48 15.99 -10.73
N GLN A 46 2.63 14.97 -9.86
CA GLN A 46 3.80 14.09 -9.82
C GLN A 46 3.44 12.61 -10.01
N TYR A 47 2.30 12.14 -9.48
CA TYR A 47 1.96 10.72 -9.44
C TYR A 47 0.49 10.42 -9.76
N GLU A 48 0.25 9.19 -10.21
CA GLU A 48 -1.08 8.59 -10.31
C GLU A 48 -1.29 7.65 -9.11
N TYR A 49 -2.48 7.69 -8.53
CA TYR A 49 -2.85 7.03 -7.29
C TYR A 49 -4.12 6.22 -7.46
N ARG A 50 -4.23 5.16 -6.66
CA ARG A 50 -5.46 4.43 -6.38
C ARG A 50 -5.34 3.74 -5.03
N HIS A 51 -6.46 3.28 -4.49
CA HIS A 51 -6.46 2.36 -3.36
C HIS A 51 -7.19 1.06 -3.70
N VAL A 52 -6.76 -0.01 -3.05
CA VAL A 52 -7.37 -1.35 -3.15
C VAL A 52 -7.90 -1.71 -1.78
N GLN A 53 -9.16 -2.13 -1.71
CA GLN A 53 -9.81 -2.53 -0.47
C GLN A 53 -9.99 -4.04 -0.47
N LEU A 54 -9.34 -4.70 0.48
CA LEU A 54 -9.48 -6.13 0.72
C LEU A 54 -10.68 -6.41 1.64
N PRO A 55 -11.41 -7.51 1.43
CA PRO A 55 -12.40 -7.96 2.41
C PRO A 55 -11.78 -8.16 3.79
N LYS A 56 -12.49 -7.77 4.86
CA LYS A 56 -11.99 -7.94 6.24
C LYS A 56 -11.68 -9.39 6.61
N ALA A 57 -12.40 -10.36 6.02
CA ALA A 57 -12.13 -11.78 6.20
C ALA A 57 -10.82 -12.20 5.54
N MET A 58 -10.54 -11.70 4.33
CA MET A 58 -9.28 -11.92 3.63
C MET A 58 -8.08 -11.44 4.44
N LEU A 59 -8.17 -10.28 5.10
CA LEU A 59 -7.10 -9.75 5.94
C LEU A 59 -6.69 -10.72 7.06
N LYS A 60 -7.61 -11.56 7.55
CA LYS A 60 -7.31 -12.59 8.57
C LYS A 60 -6.71 -13.86 7.98
N ALA A 61 -6.92 -14.12 6.69
CA ALA A 61 -6.38 -15.26 5.98
C ALA A 61 -4.96 -15.02 5.44
N ILE A 62 -4.54 -13.76 5.32
CA ILE A 62 -3.19 -13.38 4.92
C ILE A 62 -2.16 -13.92 5.94
N PRO A 63 -1.04 -14.52 5.49
CA PRO A 63 -0.01 -15.03 6.38
C PRO A 63 0.58 -13.96 7.29
N ALA A 64 0.82 -14.30 8.56
CA ALA A 64 1.22 -13.35 9.61
C ALA A 64 2.54 -12.61 9.33
N ASP A 65 3.41 -13.16 8.49
CA ASP A 65 4.66 -12.54 8.05
C ASP A 65 4.48 -11.41 7.03
N PHE A 66 3.28 -11.24 6.45
CA PHE A 66 2.90 -10.06 5.67
C PHE A 66 2.34 -8.94 6.55
N HIS A 67 2.13 -9.18 7.84
CA HIS A 67 1.62 -8.18 8.77
C HIS A 67 2.76 -7.44 9.50
N ASP A 68 2.58 -6.14 9.66
CA ASP A 68 3.34 -5.31 10.57
C ASP A 68 2.62 -5.28 11.92
N LYS A 69 3.04 -6.17 12.82
CA LYS A 69 2.41 -6.32 14.15
C LYS A 69 2.51 -5.06 15.02
N ALA A 70 3.52 -4.22 14.80
CA ALA A 70 3.69 -2.99 15.58
C ALA A 70 2.65 -1.94 15.20
N LYS A 71 2.28 -1.88 13.90
CA LYS A 71 1.31 -0.91 13.37
C LYS A 71 -0.10 -1.46 13.20
N GLY A 72 -0.29 -2.78 13.28
CA GLY A 72 -1.58 -3.43 13.05
C GLY A 72 -2.02 -3.37 11.57
N THR A 73 -1.09 -3.10 10.65
CA THR A 73 -1.31 -3.02 9.21
C THR A 73 -0.61 -4.18 8.48
N LEU A 74 -0.77 -4.25 7.16
CA LEU A 74 0.16 -5.02 6.34
C LEU A 74 1.53 -4.30 6.30
N LYS A 75 2.58 -5.08 6.07
CA LYS A 75 3.86 -4.58 5.58
C LYS A 75 3.68 -3.91 4.21
N LEU A 76 4.66 -3.13 3.80
CA LEU A 76 4.75 -2.80 2.39
C LEU A 76 5.09 -4.06 1.60
N LEU A 77 4.49 -4.19 0.42
CA LEU A 77 4.55 -5.42 -0.36
C LEU A 77 5.30 -5.16 -1.66
N TRP A 78 6.10 -6.13 -2.07
CA TRP A 78 6.66 -6.20 -3.42
C TRP A 78 5.56 -6.44 -4.45
N GLU A 79 5.86 -6.17 -5.72
CA GLU A 79 4.92 -6.43 -6.82
C GLU A 79 4.47 -7.89 -6.86
N GLU A 80 5.41 -8.81 -6.72
CA GLU A 80 5.15 -10.24 -6.71
C GLU A 80 4.28 -10.66 -5.51
N GLU A 81 4.46 -10.00 -4.37
CA GLU A 81 3.72 -10.28 -3.14
C GLU A 81 2.26 -9.83 -3.25
N TRP A 82 2.00 -8.57 -3.64
CA TRP A 82 0.61 -8.11 -3.76
C TRP A 82 -0.11 -8.79 -4.92
N ARG A 83 0.58 -9.14 -6.02
CA ARG A 83 0.01 -9.97 -7.09
C ARG A 83 -0.35 -11.36 -6.60
N ALA A 84 0.49 -11.97 -5.76
CA ALA A 84 0.21 -13.29 -5.19
C ALA A 84 -1.01 -13.30 -4.26
N LEU A 85 -1.38 -12.16 -3.66
CA LEU A 85 -2.62 -12.00 -2.90
C LEU A 85 -3.88 -11.94 -3.79
N GLY A 86 -3.74 -11.93 -5.12
CA GLY A 86 -4.87 -11.81 -6.06
C GLY A 86 -5.18 -10.38 -6.49
N ILE A 87 -4.40 -9.38 -6.02
CA ILE A 87 -4.55 -8.00 -6.49
C ILE A 87 -4.05 -7.93 -7.94
N THR A 88 -4.91 -7.47 -8.84
CA THR A 88 -4.62 -7.40 -10.28
C THR A 88 -4.76 -5.96 -10.77
N GLN A 89 -3.67 -5.43 -11.29
CA GLN A 89 -3.59 -4.09 -11.86
C GLN A 89 -2.48 -4.05 -12.92
N SER A 90 -2.46 -2.98 -13.72
CA SER A 90 -1.44 -2.74 -14.76
C SER A 90 -0.03 -2.69 -14.17
N LEU A 91 1.00 -2.55 -15.01
CA LEU A 91 2.38 -2.42 -14.55
C LEU A 91 2.65 -1.05 -13.93
N GLY A 92 3.68 -0.96 -13.09
CA GLY A 92 4.23 0.31 -12.55
C GLY A 92 3.59 0.81 -11.25
N TRP A 93 2.64 0.06 -10.67
CA TRP A 93 2.06 0.40 -9.36
C TRP A 93 2.98 -0.01 -8.22
N GLU A 94 3.30 0.94 -7.34
CA GLU A 94 4.06 0.69 -6.13
C GLU A 94 3.16 0.76 -4.89
N HIS A 95 3.24 -0.24 -4.01
CA HIS A 95 2.54 -0.22 -2.73
C HIS A 95 3.28 0.70 -1.76
N TYR A 96 2.61 1.75 -1.31
CA TYR A 96 3.12 2.76 -0.38
C TYR A 96 2.16 2.93 0.80
N GLU A 97 2.67 3.50 1.89
CA GLU A 97 1.87 3.92 3.03
C GLU A 97 2.23 5.36 3.36
N VAL A 98 1.24 6.17 3.74
CA VAL A 98 1.46 7.52 4.26
C VAL A 98 1.57 7.41 5.78
N HIS A 99 2.64 7.94 6.38
CA HIS A 99 2.80 7.95 7.83
C HIS A 99 2.14 9.16 8.47
N GLU A 100 1.51 8.93 9.62
CA GLU A 100 1.07 10.01 10.50
C GLU A 100 2.28 10.66 11.18
N PRO A 101 2.24 11.98 11.40
CA PRO A 101 3.26 12.70 12.16
C PRO A 101 3.22 12.28 13.63
N GLU A 102 4.32 12.44 14.36
CA GLU A 102 4.35 12.21 15.81
C GLU A 102 3.32 13.10 16.55
N PRO A 103 2.86 12.74 17.77
CA PRO A 103 1.80 13.47 18.48
C PRO A 103 2.06 14.96 18.72
N HIS A 104 3.33 15.37 18.73
CA HIS A 104 3.74 16.76 18.93
C HIS A 104 4.06 17.49 17.61
N ILE A 105 3.78 16.86 16.46
CA ILE A 105 4.01 17.42 15.12
C ILE A 105 2.66 17.76 14.50
N LEU A 106 2.50 19.03 14.14
CA LEU A 106 1.32 19.55 13.44
C LEU A 106 1.67 19.80 11.98
N LEU A 107 0.90 19.20 11.07
CA LEU A 107 1.09 19.36 9.62
C LEU A 107 0.24 20.51 9.09
N PHE A 108 0.87 21.43 8.35
CA PHE A 108 0.21 22.54 7.67
C PHE A 108 0.55 22.52 6.17
N LYS A 109 -0.43 22.77 5.30
CA LYS A 109 -0.23 22.97 3.87
C LYS A 109 -0.97 24.22 3.40
N ARG A 110 -0.39 24.97 2.47
CA ARG A 110 -1.00 26.16 1.88
C ARG A 110 -0.93 26.09 0.35
N PRO A 111 -1.95 26.55 -0.40
CA PRO A 111 -1.89 26.62 -1.85
C PRO A 111 -0.70 27.46 -2.36
N LEU A 112 -0.10 27.03 -3.47
CA LEU A 112 1.03 27.72 -4.13
C LEU A 112 0.74 29.20 -4.43
N ASN A 113 -0.51 29.52 -4.77
CA ASN A 113 -0.95 30.86 -5.15
C ASN A 113 -1.75 31.58 -4.05
N TYR A 114 -1.51 31.28 -2.77
CA TYR A 114 -2.23 31.95 -1.70
C TYR A 114 -1.95 33.45 -1.66
N GLN A 115 -3.01 34.26 -1.68
CA GLN A 115 -2.98 35.68 -1.38
C GLN A 115 -3.80 35.96 -0.11
N PRO A 116 -3.28 36.76 0.85
CA PRO A 116 -4.03 37.13 2.04
C PRO A 116 -5.21 38.06 1.67
N PRO A 117 -6.36 37.98 2.37
CA PRO A 117 -7.44 38.94 2.21
C PRO A 117 -6.98 40.36 2.60
N GLN A 118 -7.44 41.36 1.84
CA GLN A 118 -7.24 42.78 2.15
C GLN A 118 -8.15 43.24 3.28
#